data_AF-A0A932HK44-F1
#
_entry.id   AF-A0A932HK44-F1
#
_cell.length_a   1.000
_cell.length_b   1.000
_cell.length_c   1.000
_cell.angle_alpha   90.00
_cell.angle_beta   90.00
_cell.angle_gamma   90.00
#
_symmetry.space_group_name_H-M   'P 1'
#
loop_
_entity.id
_entity.type
_entity.pdbx_description
1 polymer ?
#
loop_
_entity_poly.entity_id
_entity_poly.type
_entity_poly.pdbx_seq_one_letter_code
_entity_poly.pdbx_strand_id
1 'polypeptide(L)'
;MRATRWRTWVGVTMGLLMGQQAGAADADLIQGSPILTVLPVDAIPAIDNPRYISVAEADRFMRPDEPVLGITDGKVAKAYSTWQLNHHEIVNDSLGDLPLAVTW
;
A
#
# COMPACT_ATOMS: atom_id res chain seq x y z
N MET A 1 58.99 -54.15 19.90
CA MET A 1 59.32 -53.09 20.87
C MET A 1 58.40 -51.89 20.62
N ARG A 2 57.65 -51.53 21.67
CA ARG A 2 56.86 -50.31 22.00
C ARG A 2 56.72 -49.23 20.90
N ALA A 3 55.49 -48.96 20.44
CA ALA A 3 54.59 -47.89 20.93
C ALA A 3 54.80 -46.61 20.08
N THR A 4 53.84 -45.76 19.71
CA THR A 4 52.52 -45.45 20.27
C THR A 4 51.70 -44.81 19.14
N ARG A 5 50.49 -45.32 18.91
CA ARG A 5 49.47 -44.65 18.08
C ARG A 5 48.88 -43.47 18.86
N TRP A 6 48.91 -42.27 18.30
CA TRP A 6 48.07 -41.16 18.74
C TRP A 6 47.06 -40.89 17.63
N ARG A 7 45.79 -41.21 17.90
CA ARG A 7 44.66 -40.99 16.99
C ARG A 7 44.29 -39.51 17.01
N THR A 8 44.41 -38.84 15.87
CA THR A 8 43.70 -37.59 15.57
C THR A 8 42.20 -37.87 15.58
N TRP A 9 41.45 -37.19 16.43
CA TRP A 9 40.00 -37.13 16.29
C TRP A 9 39.66 -36.03 15.29
N VAL A 10 39.50 -36.40 14.02
CA VAL A 10 38.69 -35.62 13.08
C VAL A 10 37.28 -36.18 13.20
N GLY A 11 36.48 -35.58 14.07
CA GLY A 11 35.05 -35.88 14.15
C GLY A 11 34.31 -35.02 13.13
N VAL A 12 34.12 -35.53 11.93
CA VAL A 12 33.07 -35.03 11.02
C VAL A 12 31.76 -35.58 11.54
N THR A 13 30.97 -34.75 12.23
CA THR A 13 29.58 -35.09 12.50
C THR A 13 28.76 -34.70 11.28
N MET A 14 28.44 -35.71 10.48
CA MET A 14 27.51 -35.63 9.35
C MET A 14 26.14 -36.11 9.83
N GLY A 15 25.09 -35.31 9.58
CA GLY A 15 23.69 -35.63 9.89
C GLY A 15 23.17 -34.77 11.04
N LEU A 16 22.17 -33.91 10.87
CA LEU A 16 20.95 -34.06 10.10
C LEU A 16 20.61 -32.68 9.49
N LEU A 17 20.48 -32.57 8.16
CA LEU A 17 19.69 -31.49 7.57
C LEU A 17 18.24 -31.77 7.96
N MET A 18 17.83 -31.32 9.15
CA MET A 18 16.43 -31.02 9.36
C MET A 18 16.13 -29.88 8.39
N GLY A 19 15.33 -30.18 7.38
CA GLY A 19 14.87 -29.19 6.44
C GLY A 19 14.42 -27.97 7.23
N GLN A 20 14.96 -26.81 6.90
CA GLN A 20 14.25 -25.58 7.14
C GLN A 20 12.97 -25.70 6.29
N GLN A 21 11.93 -26.29 6.89
CA GLN A 21 10.61 -25.77 6.69
C GLN A 21 10.75 -24.34 7.18
N ALA A 22 10.99 -23.41 6.25
CA ALA A 22 10.65 -22.03 6.49
C ALA A 22 9.16 -22.10 6.82
N GLY A 23 8.86 -22.18 8.12
CA GLY A 23 7.49 -22.02 8.59
C GLY A 23 7.06 -20.72 7.97
N ALA A 24 6.05 -20.80 7.10
CA ALA A 24 5.31 -19.61 6.74
C ALA A 24 5.02 -18.95 8.09
N ALA A 25 5.60 -17.76 8.31
CA ALA A 25 5.37 -17.00 9.53
C ALA A 25 3.88 -17.08 9.81
N ASP A 26 3.47 -17.52 11.01
CA ASP A 26 2.08 -17.78 11.36
C ASP A 26 1.22 -16.66 10.81
N ALA A 27 0.53 -16.92 9.70
CA ALA A 27 -0.15 -15.87 8.98
C ALA A 27 -1.27 -15.39 9.89
N ASP A 28 -1.37 -14.09 10.13
CA ASP A 28 -2.53 -13.56 10.84
C ASP A 28 -3.78 -13.98 10.06
N LEU A 29 -4.67 -14.72 10.72
CA LEU A 29 -5.87 -15.25 10.09
C LEU A 29 -7.09 -14.43 10.50
N ILE A 30 -7.90 -14.01 9.54
CA ILE A 30 -9.24 -13.48 9.76
C ILE A 30 -10.25 -14.48 9.23
N GLN A 31 -11.07 -15.04 10.12
CA GLN A 31 -12.06 -16.06 9.77
C GLN A 31 -11.47 -17.26 9.01
N GLY A 32 -10.22 -17.63 9.33
CA GLY A 32 -9.50 -18.73 8.67
C GLY A 32 -8.84 -18.38 7.34
N SER A 33 -8.90 -17.12 6.90
CA SER A 33 -8.20 -16.63 5.70
C SER A 33 -6.94 -15.84 6.08
N PRO A 34 -5.80 -16.02 5.38
CA PRO A 34 -4.58 -15.28 5.69
C PRO A 34 -4.70 -13.80 5.33
N ILE A 35 -4.25 -12.93 6.23
CA ILE A 35 -4.03 -11.51 5.96
C ILE A 35 -2.78 -11.38 5.10
N LEU A 36 -2.90 -10.70 3.97
CA LEU A 36 -1.80 -10.42 3.05
C LEU A 36 -1.56 -8.92 2.99
N THR A 37 -0.32 -8.51 3.29
CA THR A 37 0.14 -7.15 3.06
C THR A 37 0.53 -7.01 1.59
N VAL A 38 -0.33 -6.39 0.78
CA VAL A 38 -0.10 -6.22 -0.67
C VAL A 38 0.76 -4.99 -0.97
N LEU A 39 0.60 -3.94 -0.16
CA LEU A 39 1.35 -2.69 -0.25
C LEU A 39 1.92 -2.33 1.12
N PRO A 40 3.10 -1.67 1.18
CA PRO A 40 3.56 -1.10 2.44
C PRO A 40 2.61 0.01 2.89
N VAL A 41 2.72 0.37 4.18
CA VAL A 41 2.02 1.54 4.73
C VAL A 41 2.39 2.77 3.89
N ASP A 42 1.40 3.63 3.63
CA ASP A 42 1.52 4.88 2.85
C ASP A 42 1.91 4.72 1.37
N ALA A 43 1.76 3.53 0.78
CA ALA A 43 2.04 3.30 -0.64
C ALA A 43 1.07 4.03 -1.60
N ILE A 44 -0.10 4.43 -1.11
CA ILE A 44 -1.12 5.20 -1.85
C ILE A 44 -1.16 6.60 -1.21
N PRO A 45 -0.43 7.57 -1.78
CA PRO A 45 -0.30 8.87 -1.15
C PRO A 45 -1.57 9.70 -1.35
N ALA A 46 -2.01 10.34 -0.27
CA ALA A 46 -3.04 11.37 -0.30
C ALA A 46 -2.65 12.54 -1.22
N ILE A 47 -3.65 13.25 -1.74
CA ILE A 47 -3.46 14.56 -2.35
C ILE A 47 -3.70 15.63 -1.28
N ASP A 48 -2.63 16.24 -0.78
CA ASP A 48 -2.72 17.28 0.29
C ASP A 48 -2.78 18.72 -0.24
N ASN A 49 -2.34 18.95 -1.48
CA ASN A 49 -2.31 20.27 -2.11
C ASN A 49 -2.93 20.19 -3.51
N PRO A 50 -4.27 19.99 -3.60
CA PRO A 50 -4.94 19.79 -4.87
C PRO A 50 -4.78 21.00 -5.78
N ARG A 51 -4.50 20.74 -7.05
CA ARG A 51 -4.46 21.75 -8.10
C ARG A 51 -5.68 21.62 -8.98
N TYR A 52 -6.44 22.69 -9.10
CA TYR A 52 -7.64 22.75 -9.91
C TYR A 52 -7.32 23.26 -11.30
N ILE A 53 -8.04 22.71 -12.27
CA ILE A 53 -8.05 23.17 -13.66
C ILE A 53 -9.45 23.69 -14.02
N SER A 54 -9.53 24.46 -15.10
CA SER A 54 -10.81 24.90 -15.63
C SER A 54 -11.57 23.76 -16.31
N VAL A 55 -12.90 23.89 -16.43
CA VAL A 55 -13.74 22.94 -17.18
C VAL A 55 -13.25 22.78 -18.63
N ALA A 56 -12.92 23.90 -19.29
CA ALA A 56 -12.42 23.88 -20.68
C ALA A 56 -11.05 23.18 -20.83
N GLU A 57 -10.28 23.07 -19.75
CA GLU A 57 -9.05 22.27 -19.74
C GLU A 57 -9.35 20.79 -19.49
N ALA A 58 -10.28 20.49 -18.57
CA ALA A 58 -10.74 19.13 -18.31
C ALA A 58 -11.39 18.48 -19.54
N ASP A 59 -12.20 19.23 -20.30
CA ASP A 59 -12.88 18.78 -21.53
C ASP A 59 -11.91 18.27 -22.61
N ARG A 60 -10.61 18.58 -22.50
CA ARG A 60 -9.59 18.10 -23.44
C ARG A 60 -9.22 16.63 -23.22
N PHE A 61 -9.50 16.07 -22.04
CA PHE A 61 -9.08 14.71 -21.69
C PHE A 61 -10.12 13.90 -20.91
N MET A 62 -11.11 14.53 -20.27
CA MET A 62 -12.23 13.85 -19.64
C MET A 62 -13.38 13.64 -20.63
N ARG A 63 -14.06 12.50 -20.54
CA ARG A 63 -15.32 12.28 -21.25
C ARG A 63 -16.47 13.06 -20.59
N PRO A 64 -17.49 13.52 -21.35
CA PRO A 64 -18.60 14.29 -20.80
C PRO A 64 -19.43 13.59 -19.71
N ASP A 65 -19.41 12.26 -19.66
CA ASP A 65 -20.15 11.41 -18.72
C ASP A 65 -19.25 10.82 -17.61
N GLU A 66 -18.00 11.26 -17.49
CA GLU A 66 -17.14 10.83 -16.39
C GLU A 66 -17.64 11.35 -15.04
N PRO A 67 -17.77 10.48 -14.02
CA PRO A 67 -18.26 10.89 -12.73
C PRO A 67 -17.22 11.70 -11.95
N VAL A 68 -17.71 12.69 -11.22
CA VAL A 68 -16.95 13.50 -10.27
C VAL A 68 -17.69 13.55 -8.94
N LEU A 69 -16.95 13.70 -7.84
CA LEU A 69 -17.53 14.09 -6.56
C LEU A 69 -17.63 15.61 -6.53
N GLY A 70 -18.84 16.15 -6.45
CA GLY A 70 -19.09 17.59 -6.41
C GLY A 70 -19.43 18.05 -4.99
N ILE A 71 -18.88 19.19 -4.57
CA ILE A 71 -19.26 19.87 -3.33
C ILE A 71 -19.44 21.37 -3.59
N THR A 72 -20.41 21.97 -2.90
CA THR A 72 -20.63 23.41 -2.93
C THR A 72 -21.15 23.91 -1.58
N ASP A 73 -20.71 25.10 -1.17
CA ASP A 73 -21.25 25.84 -0.02
C ASP A 73 -22.20 26.97 -0.47
N GLY A 74 -22.55 27.01 -1.77
CA GLY A 74 -23.34 28.06 -2.40
C GLY A 74 -22.52 29.25 -2.90
N LYS A 75 -21.24 29.38 -2.53
CA LYS A 75 -20.32 30.43 -3.01
C LYS A 75 -19.21 29.85 -3.88
N VAL A 76 -18.68 28.70 -3.49
CA VAL A 76 -17.63 27.98 -4.18
C VAL A 76 -18.12 26.57 -4.48
N ALA A 77 -17.95 26.15 -5.73
CA ALA A 77 -18.17 24.77 -6.14
C ALA A 77 -16.82 24.15 -6.54
N LYS A 78 -16.56 22.94 -6.05
CA LYS A 78 -15.39 22.13 -6.39
C LYS A 78 -15.86 20.77 -6.91
N ALA A 79 -15.12 20.22 -7.86
CA ALA A 79 -15.34 18.89 -8.41
C ALA A 79 -14.03 18.10 -8.35
N TYR A 80 -14.12 16.86 -7.85
CA TYR A 80 -12.98 15.96 -7.69
C TYR A 80 -13.15 14.77 -8.65
N SER A 81 -12.14 14.52 -9.47
CA SER A 81 -12.15 13.41 -10.42
C SER A 81 -12.13 12.07 -9.69
N THR A 82 -13.09 11.20 -9.99
CA THR A 82 -13.10 9.82 -9.48
C THR A 82 -11.91 9.02 -10.02
N TRP A 83 -11.42 9.33 -11.23
CA TRP A 83 -10.22 8.71 -11.79
C TRP A 83 -8.96 9.03 -10.97
N GLN A 84 -8.81 10.27 -10.52
CA GLN A 84 -7.69 10.65 -9.63
C GLN A 84 -7.86 10.01 -8.24
N LEU A 85 -9.08 10.03 -7.69
CA LEU A 85 -9.37 9.39 -6.39
C LEU A 85 -9.16 7.87 -6.42
N ASN A 86 -9.38 7.18 -7.54
CA ASN A 86 -9.05 5.77 -7.64
C ASN A 86 -7.55 5.46 -7.48
N HIS A 87 -6.66 6.43 -7.69
CA HIS A 87 -5.21 6.25 -7.54
C HIS A 87 -4.67 6.79 -6.22
N HIS A 88 -5.38 7.70 -5.58
CA HIS A 88 -4.92 8.42 -4.39
C HIS A 88 -5.81 8.20 -3.15
N GLU A 89 -7.01 7.65 -3.34
CA GLU A 89 -8.07 7.30 -2.37
C GLU A 89 -8.61 8.43 -1.49
N ILE A 90 -7.83 9.51 -1.32
CA ILE A 90 -8.18 10.67 -0.50
C ILE A 90 -7.56 11.95 -1.03
N VAL A 91 -8.35 13.03 -0.97
CA VAL A 91 -7.87 14.42 -1.13
C VAL A 91 -8.16 15.15 0.18
N ASN A 92 -7.12 15.70 0.79
CA ASN A 92 -7.24 16.63 1.91
C ASN A 92 -7.28 18.06 1.33
N ASP A 93 -8.41 18.75 1.49
CA ASP A 93 -8.64 20.08 0.94
C ASP A 93 -9.40 20.97 1.94
N SER A 94 -9.71 22.20 1.56
CA SER A 94 -10.65 23.06 2.26
C SER A 94 -11.65 23.72 1.31
N LEU A 95 -12.89 23.91 1.76
CA LEU A 95 -13.87 24.75 1.07
C LEU A 95 -14.01 26.04 1.87
N GLY A 96 -13.23 27.05 1.48
CA GLY A 96 -12.98 28.20 2.35
C GLY A 96 -12.23 27.76 3.61
N ASP A 97 -12.80 28.07 4.77
CA ASP A 97 -12.23 27.70 6.08
C ASP A 97 -12.69 26.31 6.58
N LEU A 98 -13.56 25.62 5.84
CA LEU A 98 -14.05 24.29 6.20
C LEU A 98 -13.06 23.21 5.71
N PRO A 99 -12.37 22.48 6.59
CA PRO A 99 -11.53 21.36 6.18
C PRO A 99 -12.38 20.21 5.62
N LEU A 100 -11.89 19.59 4.55
CA LEU A 100 -12.53 18.49 3.84
C LEU A 100 -11.56 17.32 3.66
N ALA A 101 -12.08 16.11 3.91
CA ALA A 101 -11.50 14.87 3.45
C ALA A 101 -12.44 14.30 2.39
N VAL A 102 -12.00 14.24 1.14
CA VAL A 102 -12.78 13.72 0.02
C VAL A 102 -12.28 12.33 -0.33
N THR A 103 -13.16 11.34 -0.28
CA THR A 103 -12.85 9.91 -0.49
C THR A 103 -13.94 9.23 -1.32
N TRP A 104 -13.63 8.06 -1.89
CA TRP A 104 -14.47 7.28 -2.80
C TRP A 104 -14.42 5.80 -2.46
#